data_AF-A0A642PL28-F1
#
_entry.id   AF-A0A642PL28-F1
#
_cell.length_a   1.000
_cell.length_b   1.000
_cell.length_c   1.000
_cell.angle_alpha   90.00
_cell.angle_beta   90.00
_cell.angle_gamma   90.00
#
_symmetry.space_group_name_H-M   'P 1'
#
loop_
_entity.id
_entity.type
_entity.pdbx_description
1 polymer ?
#
loop_
_entity_poly.entity_id
_entity_poly.type
_entity_poly.pdbx_seq_one_letter_code
_entity_poly.pdbx_strand_id
1 'polypeptide(L)'
;GTGMPITLEEQIRTIISVFSPKESPSEVIYRPDKVCGGGYIMNIENAKKELGYVPQYDCRKLFEDYKSEMEIKRFAELRLK
;
A
#
# COMPACT_ATOMS: atom_id res chain seq x y z
N GLY A 1 7.74 1.60 -9.55
CA GLY A 1 8.11 1.04 -8.23
C GLY A 1 8.92 2.06 -7.46
N THR A 2 9.03 1.90 -6.15
CA THR A 2 9.78 2.83 -5.28
C THR A 2 11.23 2.41 -5.06
N GLY A 3 11.60 1.17 -5.40
CA GLY A 3 12.88 0.57 -5.02
C GLY A 3 13.04 0.34 -3.52
N MET A 4 12.01 0.65 -2.71
CA MET A 4 11.99 0.42 -1.28
C MET A 4 11.24 -0.90 -1.02
N PRO A 5 11.89 -1.92 -0.46
CA PRO A 5 11.21 -3.14 -0.07
C PRO A 5 10.21 -2.88 1.06
N ILE A 6 9.16 -3.69 1.10
CA ILE A 6 8.29 -3.82 2.25
C ILE A 6 7.96 -5.29 2.47
N THR A 7 7.88 -5.71 3.72
CA THR A 7 7.43 -7.06 4.07
C THR A 7 5.92 -7.17 3.97
N LEU A 8 5.41 -8.39 3.77
CA LEU A 8 3.96 -8.64 3.82
C LEU A 8 3.36 -8.24 5.18
N GLU A 9 4.09 -8.48 6.27
CA GLU A 9 3.63 -8.12 7.61
C GLU A 9 3.53 -6.60 7.79
N GLU A 10 4.55 -5.83 7.41
CA GLU A 10 4.50 -4.36 7.45
C GLU A 10 3.36 -3.81 6.61
N GLN A 11 3.14 -4.36 5.41
CA GLN A 11 2.04 -3.95 4.55
C GLN A 11 0.68 -4.20 5.22
N ILE A 12 0.46 -5.40 5.78
CA ILE A 12 -0.78 -5.75 6.50
C ILE A 12 -0.99 -4.85 7.72
N ARG A 13 0.04 -4.64 8.54
CA ARG A 13 -0.05 -3.76 9.71
C ARG A 13 -0.35 -2.32 9.33
N THR A 14 0.20 -1.84 8.22
CA THR A 14 -0.08 -0.51 7.69
C THR A 14 -1.53 -0.40 7.21
N ILE A 15 -2.06 -1.43 6.53
CA ILE A 15 -3.48 -1.50 6.15
C ILE A 15 -4.37 -1.38 7.40
N ILE A 16 -4.08 -2.18 8.44
CA ILE A 16 -4.85 -2.15 9.69
C ILE A 16 -4.81 -0.75 10.31
N SER A 17 -3.62 -0.15 10.42
CA SER A 17 -3.43 1.18 11.00
C SER A 17 -4.17 2.29 10.24
N VAL A 18 -4.25 2.21 8.91
CA VAL A 18 -4.87 3.24 8.08
C VAL A 18 -6.39 3.04 8.00
N PHE A 19 -6.85 1.81 7.78
CA PHE A 19 -8.24 1.55 7.40
C PHE A 19 -9.13 1.00 8.51
N SER A 20 -8.58 0.41 9.58
CA SER A 20 -9.43 -0.12 10.65
C SER A 20 -9.98 0.99 11.55
N PRO A 21 -11.16 0.80 12.16
CA PRO A 21 -11.62 1.60 13.28
C PRO A 21 -10.58 1.58 14.42
N LYS A 22 -10.36 2.72 15.08
CA LYS A 22 -9.34 2.81 16.15
C LYS A 22 -9.69 1.95 17.36
N GLU A 23 -10.99 1.84 17.63
CA GLU A 23 -11.56 1.14 18.77
C GLU A 23 -11.70 -0.37 18.52
N SER A 24 -11.62 -0.81 17.26
CA SER A 24 -11.80 -2.20 16.86
C SER A 24 -10.89 -2.52 15.66
N PRO A 25 -9.56 -2.58 15.85
CA PRO A 25 -8.63 -2.94 14.79
C PRO A 25 -8.84 -4.38 14.30
N SER A 26 -8.58 -4.63 13.02
CA SER A 26 -8.62 -6.00 12.48
C SER A 26 -7.48 -6.86 13.04
N GLU A 27 -7.75 -8.15 13.26
CA GLU A 27 -6.75 -9.11 13.72
C GLU A 27 -5.91 -9.68 12.57
N VAL A 28 -4.63 -9.96 12.83
CA VAL A 28 -3.74 -10.63 11.87
C VAL A 28 -3.74 -12.13 12.13
N ILE A 29 -4.25 -12.91 11.17
CA ILE A 29 -4.27 -14.38 11.24
C ILE A 29 -3.20 -14.94 10.29
N TYR A 30 -2.19 -15.59 10.85
CA TYR A 30 -1.13 -16.24 10.07
C TYR A 30 -1.62 -17.55 9.46
N ARG A 31 -1.21 -17.81 8.20
CA ARG A 31 -1.58 -19.00 7.43
C ARG A 31 -0.35 -19.69 6.83
N PRO A 32 0.50 -20.32 7.65
CA PRO A 32 1.70 -21.01 7.19
C PRO A 32 1.40 -22.23 6.31
N ASP A 33 0.16 -22.72 6.34
CA ASP A 33 -0.35 -23.79 5.49
C ASP A 33 -0.51 -23.38 4.01
N LYS A 34 -0.47 -22.08 3.71
CA LYS A 34 -0.64 -21.55 2.36
C LYS A 34 0.69 -21.25 1.69
N VAL A 35 0.73 -21.43 0.37
CA VAL A 35 1.88 -21.04 -0.46
C VAL A 35 2.06 -19.52 -0.40
N CYS A 36 3.27 -19.08 -0.05
CA CYS A 36 3.64 -17.69 -0.10
C CYS A 36 4.13 -17.33 -1.51
N GLY A 37 3.54 -16.29 -2.13
CA GLY A 37 3.90 -15.82 -3.47
C GLY A 37 5.28 -15.15 -3.59
N GLY A 38 6.04 -15.07 -2.48
CA GLY A 38 7.32 -14.37 -2.42
C GLY A 38 7.19 -12.85 -2.46
N GLY A 39 8.33 -12.16 -2.33
CA GLY A 39 8.46 -10.72 -2.48
C GLY A 39 9.43 -10.38 -3.61
N TYR A 40 9.14 -9.32 -4.36
CA TYR A 40 10.03 -8.80 -5.39
C TYR A 40 10.30 -7.31 -5.15
N ILE A 41 11.52 -6.89 -5.47
CA ILE A 41 11.94 -5.49 -5.38
C ILE A 41 12.22 -5.01 -6.78
N MET A 42 11.62 -3.89 -7.16
CA MET A 42 11.88 -3.25 -8.45
C MET A 42 13.17 -2.44 -8.38
N ASN A 43 14.16 -2.77 -9.20
CA ASN A 43 15.31 -1.90 -9.41
C ASN A 43 14.86 -0.64 -10.19
N ILE A 44 15.17 0.54 -9.65
CA ILE A 44 14.78 1.85 -10.23
C ILE A 44 15.98 2.73 -10.56
N GLU A 45 17.19 2.18 -10.61
CA GLU A 45 18.42 2.96 -10.81
C GLU A 45 18.46 3.68 -12.15
N ASN A 46 17.90 3.09 -13.21
CA ASN A 46 17.75 3.75 -14.51
C ASN A 46 16.85 4.99 -14.40
N ALA A 47 15.68 4.87 -13.78
CA ALA A 47 14.75 5.99 -13.60
C ALA A 47 15.35 7.13 -12.78
N LYS A 48 16.13 6.81 -11.74
CA LYS A 48 16.85 7.83 -10.95
C LYS A 48 17.89 8.55 -11.81
N LYS A 49 18.73 7.81 -12.53
CA LYS A 49 19.88 8.34 -13.29
C LYS A 49 19.45 9.12 -14.53
N GLU A 50 18.49 8.60 -15.27
CA GLU A 50 18.10 9.14 -16.59
C GLU A 50 17.01 10.20 -16.48
N LEU A 51 16.11 10.08 -15.51
CA LEU A 51 14.92 10.94 -15.39
C LEU A 51 14.92 11.81 -14.13
N GLY A 52 15.94 11.68 -13.27
CA GLY A 52 15.96 12.37 -11.97
C GLY A 52 14.82 11.93 -11.04
N TYR A 53 14.26 10.73 -11.24
CA TYR A 53 13.10 10.27 -10.49
C TYR A 53 13.44 10.05 -9.01
N VAL A 54 12.65 10.65 -8.12
CA VAL A 54 12.74 10.48 -6.66
C VAL A 54 11.41 9.94 -6.13
N PRO A 55 11.35 8.70 -5.61
CA PRO A 55 10.14 8.15 -5.00
C PRO A 55 9.63 9.03 -3.85
N GLN A 56 8.35 9.43 -3.89
CA GLN A 56 7.73 10.32 -2.89
C GLN A 56 6.73 9.62 -1.96
N TYR A 57 6.45 8.35 -2.23
CA TYR A 57 5.47 7.54 -1.52
C TYR A 57 6.15 6.32 -0.92
N ASP A 58 5.89 6.09 0.35
CA ASP A 58 6.04 4.80 1.00
C ASP A 58 4.67 4.10 1.05
N CYS A 59 4.64 2.90 1.66
CA CYS A 59 3.40 2.14 1.78
C CYS A 59 2.31 2.87 2.59
N ARG A 60 2.70 3.62 3.63
CA ARG A 60 1.75 4.27 4.53
C ARG A 60 1.10 5.47 3.84
N LYS A 61 1.91 6.33 3.23
CA LYS A 61 1.44 7.50 2.50
C LYS A 61 0.52 7.11 1.34
N LEU A 62 0.84 6.02 0.64
CA LEU A 62 -0.03 5.47 -0.41
C LEU A 62 -1.42 5.12 0.12
N PHE A 63 -1.48 4.44 1.26
CA PHE A 63 -2.76 4.04 1.87
C PHE A 63 -3.53 5.23 2.47
N GLU A 64 -2.85 6.21 3.05
CA GLU A 64 -3.48 7.45 3.54
C GLU A 64 -4.12 8.24 2.40
N ASP A 65 -3.47 8.32 1.24
CA ASP A 65 -4.02 8.94 0.04
C ASP A 65 -5.25 8.17 -0.48
N TYR A 66 -5.20 6.83 -0.50
CA TYR A 66 -6.37 6.01 -0.85
C TYR A 66 -7.54 6.28 0.08
N LYS A 67 -7.30 6.35 1.40
CA LYS A 67 -8.34 6.65 2.38
C LYS A 67 -8.95 8.04 2.14
N SER A 68 -8.11 9.03 1.86
CA SER A 68 -8.55 10.40 1.55
C SER A 68 -9.43 10.42 0.28
N GLU A 69 -9.04 9.73 -0.78
CA GLU A 69 -9.83 9.65 -2.01
C GLU A 69 -11.17 8.90 -1.81
N MET A 70 -11.20 7.87 -0.95
CA MET A 70 -12.44 7.17 -0.58
C MET A 70 -13.45 8.09 0.11
N GLU A 71 -12.99 9.07 0.89
CA GLU A 71 -13.83 10.07 1.57
C GLU A 71 -14.36 11.12 0.58
N ILE A 72 -13.53 11.55 -0.38
CA ILE A 72 -13.89 12.56 -1.40
C ILE A 72 -14.93 12.02 -2.38
N LYS A 73 -14.90 10.72 -2.69
CA LYS A 73 -15.84 10.06 -3.61
C LYS A 73 -15.93 10.73 -5.00
N ARG A 74 -14.81 11.24 -5.52
CA ARG A 74 -14.74 12.05 -6.75
C ARG A 74 -15.39 11.41 -7.98
N PHE A 75 -15.37 10.08 -8.03
CA PHE A 75 -15.90 9.30 -9.15
C PHE A 75 -17.16 8.49 -8.79
N ALA A 76 -17.90 8.87 -7.74
CA ALA A 76 -19.11 8.15 -7.33
C ALA A 76 -20.12 8.00 -8.47
N GLU A 77 -20.29 9.06 -9.27
CA GLU A 77 -21.22 9.09 -10.40
C GLU A 77 -20.83 8.12 -11.53
N LEU A 78 -19.55 7.74 -11.64
CA LEU A 78 -19.08 6.77 -12.64
C LEU A 78 -19.26 5.31 -12.19
N ARG A 79 -19.52 5.07 -10.90
CA ARG A 79 -19.60 3.72 -10.29
C ARG A 79 -21.02 3.27 -10.01
N LEU A 80 -21.99 4.17 -9.99
CA LEU A 80 -23.39 3.87 -9.73
C LEU A 80 -24.16 3.87 -11.06
N LYS A 81 -24.38 2.67 -11.60
CA LYS A 81 -25.44 2.37 -12.57
C LYS A 81 -26.52 1.57 -11.88
#